data_AF-A0A8K0QFX4-F1
#
_entry.id   AF-A0A8K0QFX4-F1
#
_cell.length_a   1.000
_cell.length_b   1.000
_cell.length_c   1.000
_cell.angle_alpha   90.00
_cell.angle_beta   90.00
_cell.angle_gamma   90.00
#
_symmetry.space_group_name_H-M   'P 1'
#
loop_
_entity.id
_entity.type
_entity.pdbx_description
1 polymer ?
#
loop_
_entity_poly.entity_id
_entity_poly.type
_entity_poly.pdbx_seq_one_letter_code
_entity_poly.pdbx_strand_id
1 'polypeptide(L)'
;MVAEADAGHSRSELAGNIHKEAKEDLINYLDIPEHYGFKTAVETELKVDYLVTGSWSKNAYEEAVRLLGLDYAKVVADSRKVNDGKFGKLPEESTWNLLKDHAMGYLCDNETVDGVEFPGFPKSLLPGSDGNGPILVADMFSNILSRKIPVKNFTVIFFGAQKNFGIPGITGVIIKKSLLAPITSQPDIALLRKLSLPIPSTILQNDIIAKNSSLSNIPQHL
;
A
#
# COMPACT_ATOMS: atom_id res chain seq x y z
N MET A 1 38.27 30.66 8.13
CA MET A 1 37.24 31.17 7.21
C MET A 1 36.62 29.95 6.57
N VAL A 2 35.33 29.75 6.82
CA VAL A 2 34.55 28.56 6.48
C VAL A 2 34.26 28.54 4.98
N ALA A 3 34.30 27.35 4.35
CA ALA A 3 33.44 27.03 3.23
C ALA A 3 33.05 25.54 3.35
N GLU A 4 31.75 25.31 3.40
CA GLU A 4 31.05 24.07 3.70
C GLU A 4 31.08 23.07 2.53
N ALA A 5 30.75 21.82 2.85
CA ALA A 5 30.57 20.70 1.95
C ALA A 5 29.28 20.84 1.10
N ASP A 6 29.30 20.32 -0.13
CA ASP A 6 28.08 19.75 -0.73
C ASP A 6 28.45 18.56 -1.63
N ALA A 7 28.12 17.35 -1.15
CA ALA A 7 28.21 16.10 -1.90
C ALA A 7 26.81 15.52 -2.05
N GLY A 8 25.92 16.30 -2.68
CA GLY A 8 24.60 15.84 -3.12
C GLY A 8 24.73 14.84 -4.27
N HIS A 9 24.23 13.62 -4.07
CA HIS A 9 24.05 12.63 -5.12
C HIS A 9 22.99 13.11 -6.12
N SER A 10 23.41 13.83 -7.16
CA SER A 10 22.55 14.15 -8.30
C SER A 10 22.31 12.88 -9.12
N ARG A 11 21.05 12.45 -9.24
CA ARG A 11 20.64 11.45 -10.24
C ARG A 11 21.03 12.01 -11.61
N SER A 12 21.89 11.32 -12.36
CA SER A 12 22.46 11.87 -13.59
C SER A 12 21.35 12.31 -14.57
N GLU A 13 21.51 13.49 -15.18
CA GLU A 13 20.60 14.03 -16.20
C GLU A 13 20.33 13.00 -17.32
N LEU A 14 21.31 12.13 -17.58
CA LEU A 14 21.21 11.01 -18.50
C LEU A 14 20.06 10.05 -18.16
N ALA A 15 19.88 9.68 -16.90
CA ALA A 15 18.80 8.78 -16.47
C ALA A 15 17.43 9.48 -16.55
N GLY A 16 17.39 10.79 -16.29
CA GLY A 16 16.19 11.61 -16.46
C GLY A 16 15.75 11.72 -17.92
N ASN A 17 16.71 11.91 -18.83
CA ASN A 17 16.46 12.02 -20.26
C ASN A 17 15.99 10.69 -20.87
N ILE A 18 16.61 9.57 -20.49
CA ILE A 18 16.20 8.23 -20.94
C ILE A 18 14.78 7.90 -20.47
N HIS A 19 14.42 8.26 -19.23
CA HIS A 19 13.07 8.05 -18.72
C HIS A 19 12.02 8.89 -19.46
N LYS A 20 12.38 10.12 -19.83
CA LYS A 20 11.49 11.04 -20.53
C LYS A 20 11.25 10.60 -21.98
N GLU A 21 12.32 10.26 -22.70
CA GLU A 21 12.22 9.73 -24.08
C GLU A 21 11.42 8.41 -24.11
N ALA A 22 11.71 7.47 -23.21
CA ALA A 22 10.98 6.20 -23.14
C ALA A 22 9.48 6.39 -22.86
N LYS A 23 9.11 7.41 -22.09
CA LYS A 23 7.71 7.75 -21.80
C LYS A 23 7.01 8.38 -23.01
N GLU A 24 7.68 9.31 -23.69
CA GLU A 24 7.16 9.98 -24.89
C GLU A 24 7.00 9.00 -26.05
N ASP A 25 7.97 8.10 -26.25
CA ASP A 25 7.89 7.02 -27.24
C ASP A 25 6.72 6.06 -26.97
N LEU A 26 6.47 5.72 -25.69
CA LEU A 26 5.36 4.84 -25.31
C LEU A 26 3.99 5.50 -25.56
N ILE A 27 3.87 6.79 -25.26
CA ILE A 27 2.65 7.58 -25.45
C ILE A 27 2.32 7.69 -26.95
N ASN A 28 3.33 7.98 -27.77
CA ASN A 28 3.17 8.10 -29.22
C ASN A 28 2.91 6.76 -29.90
N TYR A 29 3.55 5.68 -29.45
CA TYR A 29 3.38 4.34 -30.03
C TYR A 29 2.00 3.72 -29.76
N LEU A 30 1.39 4.07 -28.61
CA LEU A 30 0.12 3.48 -28.16
C LEU A 30 -1.11 4.38 -28.43
N ASP A 31 -0.96 5.49 -29.15
CA ASP A 31 -2.03 6.48 -29.40
C ASP A 31 -2.78 6.86 -28.11
N ILE A 32 -2.04 7.04 -27.00
CA ILE A 32 -2.66 7.34 -25.70
C ILE A 32 -3.07 8.82 -25.72
N PRO A 33 -4.38 9.15 -25.74
CA PRO A 33 -4.80 10.55 -25.72
C PRO A 33 -4.34 11.22 -24.41
N GLU A 34 -3.94 12.48 -24.50
CA GLU A 34 -3.36 13.30 -23.41
C GLU A 34 -4.24 13.32 -22.13
N HIS A 35 -5.53 13.02 -22.29
CA HIS A 35 -6.51 12.88 -21.22
C HIS A 35 -7.09 11.46 -21.18
N TYR A 36 -6.32 10.52 -20.67
CA TYR A 36 -6.94 9.39 -19.99
C TYR A 36 -7.67 9.95 -18.76
N GLY A 37 -8.96 9.65 -18.61
CA GLY A 37 -9.74 9.97 -17.43
C GLY A 37 -9.15 9.44 -16.11
N PHE A 38 -8.05 8.70 -16.19
CA PHE A 38 -7.21 8.24 -15.09
C PHE A 38 -6.64 9.38 -14.24
N LYS A 39 -6.21 10.51 -14.83
CA LYS A 39 -5.68 11.62 -14.03
C LYS A 39 -6.78 12.25 -13.19
N THR A 40 -7.94 12.50 -13.81
CA THR A 40 -9.12 13.00 -13.11
C THR A 40 -9.63 12.00 -12.09
N ALA A 41 -9.74 10.70 -12.42
CA ALA A 41 -10.15 9.66 -11.47
C ALA A 41 -9.18 9.54 -10.28
N VAL A 42 -7.87 9.61 -10.51
CA VAL A 42 -6.89 9.66 -9.42
C VAL A 42 -7.05 10.96 -8.60
N GLU A 43 -7.19 12.12 -9.24
CA GLU A 43 -7.38 13.40 -8.55
C GLU A 43 -8.70 13.49 -7.77
N THR A 44 -9.77 12.86 -8.24
CA THR A 44 -11.10 12.93 -7.62
C THR A 44 -11.40 11.78 -6.66
N GLU A 45 -10.89 10.58 -6.93
CA GLU A 45 -11.22 9.34 -6.21
C GLU A 45 -10.08 8.85 -5.31
N LEU A 46 -8.80 9.15 -5.61
CA LEU A 46 -7.68 8.68 -4.77
C LEU A 46 -7.56 9.53 -3.51
N LYS A 47 -8.40 9.25 -2.52
CA LYS A 47 -8.24 9.78 -1.16
C LYS A 47 -7.98 8.64 -0.19
N VAL A 48 -6.97 8.83 0.65
CA VAL A 48 -6.53 7.85 1.63
C VAL A 48 -6.72 8.42 3.02
N ASP A 49 -7.56 7.75 3.79
CA ASP A 49 -7.87 8.07 5.17
C ASP A 49 -6.87 7.38 6.11
N TYR A 50 -6.14 8.15 6.91
CA TYR A 50 -5.19 7.66 7.90
C TYR A 50 -5.73 7.85 9.32
N LEU A 51 -5.79 6.75 10.07
CA LEU A 51 -6.00 6.77 11.52
C LEU A 51 -4.63 6.86 12.19
N VAL A 52 -4.23 8.06 12.60
CA VAL A 52 -2.95 8.33 13.23
C VAL A 52 -3.08 8.15 14.74
N THR A 53 -2.81 6.93 15.19
CA THR A 53 -2.99 6.52 16.59
C THR A 53 -1.71 6.44 17.41
N GLY A 54 -0.56 6.46 16.73
CA GLY A 54 0.78 6.35 17.32
C GLY A 54 1.88 6.65 16.30
N SER A 55 3.10 6.27 16.66
CA SER A 55 4.31 6.57 15.90
C SER A 55 4.35 5.86 14.54
N TRP A 56 3.86 4.62 14.44
CA TRP A 56 3.91 3.86 13.17
C TRP A 56 2.89 4.38 12.17
N SER A 57 1.65 4.61 12.58
CA SER A 57 0.64 5.24 11.73
C SER A 57 1.00 6.67 11.33
N LYS A 58 1.64 7.44 12.22
CA LYS A 58 2.20 8.76 11.88
C LYS A 58 3.25 8.65 10.77
N ASN A 59 4.22 7.74 10.90
CA ASN A 59 5.27 7.56 9.90
C ASN A 59 4.67 7.09 8.55
N ALA A 60 3.68 6.21 8.57
CA ALA A 60 2.98 5.77 7.37
C ALA A 60 2.23 6.92 6.68
N TYR A 61 1.57 7.79 7.44
CA TYR A 61 0.94 9.00 6.92
C TYR A 61 1.96 9.98 6.32
N GLU A 62 3.07 10.24 7.02
CA GLU A 62 4.13 11.14 6.53
C GLU A 62 4.75 10.63 5.22
N GLU A 63 4.94 9.31 5.09
CA GLU A 63 5.41 8.69 3.86
C GLU A 63 4.37 8.78 2.73
N ALA A 64 3.08 8.61 3.05
CA ALA A 64 2.00 8.80 2.08
C ALA A 64 1.92 10.23 1.59
N VAL A 65 2.09 11.22 2.47
CA VAL A 65 2.18 12.63 2.10
C VAL A 65 3.41 12.89 1.22
N ARG A 66 4.55 12.28 1.53
CA ARG A 66 5.77 12.42 0.72
C ARG A 66 5.59 11.85 -0.69
N LEU A 67 4.86 10.75 -0.84
CA LEU A 67 4.68 10.03 -2.10
C LEU A 67 3.52 10.59 -2.94
N LEU A 68 2.38 10.90 -2.31
CA LEU A 68 1.14 11.27 -2.98
C LEU A 68 0.83 12.76 -2.86
N GLY A 69 1.25 13.41 -1.77
CA GLY A 69 0.92 14.79 -1.44
C GLY A 69 -0.20 14.92 -0.40
N LEU A 70 -0.27 16.10 0.23
CA LEU A 70 -1.25 16.43 1.28
C LEU A 70 -2.71 16.41 0.80
N ASP A 71 -2.95 16.52 -0.50
CA ASP A 71 -4.29 16.50 -1.07
C ASP A 71 -4.90 15.10 -1.08
N TYR A 72 -4.06 14.07 -1.10
CA TYR A 72 -4.45 12.67 -1.27
C TYR A 72 -4.43 11.89 0.05
N ALA A 73 -3.52 12.21 0.97
CA ALA A 73 -3.46 11.58 2.30
C ALA A 73 -4.11 12.50 3.35
N LYS A 74 -5.15 12.03 4.03
CA LYS A 74 -5.86 12.80 5.06
C LYS A 74 -5.84 12.08 6.40
N VAL A 75 -5.53 12.81 7.46
CA VAL A 75 -5.67 12.31 8.83
C VAL A 75 -7.13 12.47 9.26
N VAL A 76 -7.83 11.35 9.43
CA VAL A 76 -9.25 11.32 9.80
C VAL A 76 -9.47 11.10 11.30
N ALA A 77 -8.47 10.53 11.97
CA ALA A 77 -8.42 10.39 13.41
C ALA A 77 -6.97 10.65 13.88
N ASP A 78 -6.80 11.42 14.95
CA ASP A 78 -5.48 11.73 15.51
C ASP A 78 -5.54 11.66 17.03
N SER A 79 -4.88 10.66 17.61
CA SER A 79 -4.82 10.44 19.06
C SER A 79 -4.28 11.65 19.82
N ARG A 80 -3.40 12.44 19.21
CA ARG A 80 -2.80 13.61 19.85
C ARG A 80 -3.83 14.68 20.18
N LYS A 81 -4.94 14.73 19.43
CA LYS A 81 -6.03 15.69 19.67
C LYS A 81 -6.85 15.37 20.92
N VAL A 82 -6.78 14.14 21.44
CA VAL A 82 -7.55 13.69 22.60
C VAL A 82 -6.68 13.39 23.83
N ASN A 83 -5.38 13.71 23.75
CA ASN A 83 -4.39 13.37 24.77
C ASN A 83 -3.22 14.37 24.81
N ASP A 84 -3.54 15.67 24.91
CA ASP A 84 -2.58 16.76 25.14
C ASP A 84 -1.35 16.77 24.20
N GLY A 85 -1.59 16.46 22.93
CA GLY A 85 -0.53 16.41 21.92
C GLY A 85 0.30 15.12 21.90
N LYS A 86 0.03 14.16 22.78
CA LYS A 86 0.75 12.88 22.92
C LYS A 86 -0.06 11.70 22.39
N PHE A 87 0.62 10.64 21.98
CA PHE A 87 0.01 9.34 21.77
C PHE A 87 -0.26 8.63 23.11
N GLY A 88 -0.96 7.49 23.08
CA GLY A 88 -1.29 6.70 24.29
C GLY A 88 -2.78 6.53 24.56
N LYS A 89 -3.66 7.18 23.78
CA LYS A 89 -5.11 7.03 23.88
C LYS A 89 -5.74 7.02 22.49
N LEU A 90 -6.64 6.07 22.23
CA LEU A 90 -7.42 6.07 20.99
C LEU A 90 -8.49 7.19 21.04
N PRO A 91 -8.66 7.93 19.93
CA PRO A 91 -9.79 8.84 19.79
C PRO A 91 -11.10 8.04 19.68
N GLU A 92 -12.14 8.55 20.33
CA GLU A 92 -13.48 7.96 20.25
C GLU A 92 -13.94 7.82 18.80
N GLU A 93 -14.49 6.67 18.44
CA GLU A 93 -14.83 6.34 17.05
C GLU A 93 -15.81 7.34 16.42
N SER A 94 -16.71 7.91 17.24
CA SER A 94 -17.67 8.95 16.83
C SER A 94 -17.02 10.28 16.43
N THR A 95 -15.75 10.50 16.77
CA THR A 95 -15.01 11.74 16.47
C THR A 95 -14.23 11.65 15.16
N TRP A 96 -14.19 10.48 14.52
CA TRP A 96 -13.43 10.27 13.30
C TRP A 96 -14.10 10.97 12.13
N ASN A 97 -13.32 11.75 11.40
CA ASN A 97 -13.79 12.50 10.24
C ASN A 97 -13.52 11.71 8.95
N LEU A 98 -14.13 10.52 8.83
CA LEU A 98 -14.00 9.65 7.66
C LEU A 98 -14.57 10.35 6.42
N LEU A 99 -13.83 10.30 5.31
CA LEU A 99 -14.32 10.82 4.04
C LEU A 99 -15.39 9.89 3.47
N LYS A 100 -16.45 10.44 2.88
CA LYS A 100 -17.53 9.61 2.28
C LYS A 100 -17.06 8.83 1.05
N ASP A 101 -16.14 9.41 0.29
CA ASP A 101 -15.66 8.87 -1.00
C ASP A 101 -14.14 8.63 -0.95
N HIS A 102 -13.62 8.05 0.14
CA HIS A 102 -12.23 7.64 0.16
C HIS A 102 -12.03 6.32 -0.58
N ALA A 103 -10.97 6.24 -1.37
CA ALA A 103 -10.56 5.00 -2.01
C ALA A 103 -10.05 3.98 -0.97
N MET A 104 -9.34 4.45 0.06
CA MET A 104 -8.61 3.57 0.98
C MET A 104 -8.53 4.12 2.41
N GLY A 105 -8.70 3.26 3.41
CA GLY A 105 -8.42 3.55 4.81
C GLY A 105 -7.16 2.81 5.28
N TYR A 106 -6.36 3.43 6.13
CA TYR A 106 -5.18 2.86 6.75
C TYR A 106 -5.26 2.96 8.28
N LEU A 107 -5.02 1.84 8.96
CA LEU A 107 -4.84 1.81 10.42
C LEU A 107 -3.64 0.95 10.82
N CYS A 108 -3.01 1.32 11.93
CA CYS A 108 -2.08 0.45 12.65
C CYS A 108 -2.79 -0.16 13.85
N ASP A 109 -3.01 -1.48 13.84
CA ASP A 109 -3.86 -2.15 14.83
C ASP A 109 -3.22 -2.14 16.23
N ASN A 110 -1.88 -2.13 16.29
CA ASN A 110 -1.12 -2.05 17.54
C ASN A 110 0.17 -1.19 17.40
N GLU A 111 0.14 -0.02 18.03
CA GLU A 111 1.22 0.95 18.11
C GLU A 111 2.20 0.59 19.22
N THR A 112 3.23 -0.18 18.90
CA THR A 112 4.14 -0.73 19.93
C THR A 112 4.97 0.31 20.68
N VAL A 113 5.27 1.44 20.06
CA VAL A 113 6.07 2.50 20.69
C VAL A 113 5.23 3.22 21.75
N ASP A 114 3.95 3.41 21.47
CA ASP A 114 3.05 4.25 22.26
C ASP A 114 2.09 3.43 23.15
N GLY A 115 2.10 2.10 23.02
CA GLY A 115 1.30 1.19 23.83
C GLY A 115 -0.21 1.29 23.55
N VAL A 116 -0.58 1.53 22.29
CA VAL A 116 -1.98 1.70 21.88
C VAL A 116 -2.40 0.57 20.95
N GLU A 117 -3.37 -0.24 21.38
CA GLU A 117 -3.96 -1.32 20.58
C GLU A 117 -5.46 -1.11 20.41
N PHE A 118 -5.98 -1.35 19.21
CA PHE A 118 -7.42 -1.34 18.97
C PHE A 118 -8.08 -2.49 19.77
N PRO A 119 -9.11 -2.23 20.60
CA PRO A 119 -9.75 -3.28 21.40
C PRO A 119 -10.49 -4.31 20.55
N GLY A 120 -10.86 -3.93 19.32
CA GLY A 120 -11.48 -4.78 18.32
C GLY A 120 -11.63 -4.02 17.01
N PHE A 121 -12.28 -4.65 16.03
CA PHE A 121 -12.53 -4.02 14.74
C PHE A 121 -13.45 -2.79 14.88
N PRO A 122 -13.06 -1.59 14.41
CA PRO A 122 -13.90 -0.39 14.48
C PRO A 122 -15.19 -0.53 13.69
N LYS A 123 -16.33 -0.13 14.25
CA LYS A 123 -17.64 -0.32 13.59
C LYS A 123 -17.83 0.61 12.39
N SER A 124 -17.26 1.80 12.45
CA SER A 124 -17.25 2.84 11.41
C SER A 124 -16.51 2.42 10.15
N LEU A 125 -15.66 1.39 10.23
CA LEU A 125 -14.90 0.83 9.11
C LEU A 125 -15.52 -0.47 8.58
N LEU A 126 -16.71 -0.86 9.05
CA LEU A 126 -17.39 -2.03 8.53
C LEU A 126 -17.72 -1.82 7.04
N PRO A 127 -17.55 -2.86 6.20
CA PRO A 127 -18.00 -2.78 4.82
C PRO A 127 -19.52 -2.59 4.76
N GLY A 128 -20.00 -2.02 3.65
CA GLY A 128 -21.42 -1.83 3.37
C GLY A 128 -22.20 -3.13 3.29
N SER A 129 -23.54 -3.02 3.28
CA SER A 129 -24.46 -4.17 3.24
C SER A 129 -24.34 -5.05 2.00
N ASP A 130 -23.77 -4.53 0.93
CA ASP A 130 -23.45 -5.23 -0.31
C ASP A 130 -22.09 -5.97 -0.26
N GLY A 131 -21.39 -5.91 0.89
CA GLY A 131 -20.06 -6.47 1.06
C GLY A 131 -18.95 -5.65 0.40
N ASN A 132 -19.32 -4.57 -0.29
CA ASN A 132 -18.38 -3.58 -0.78
C ASN A 132 -18.21 -2.52 0.31
N GLY A 133 -16.96 -2.16 0.54
CA GLY A 133 -16.60 -1.15 1.53
C GLY A 133 -15.31 -0.51 1.09
N PRO A 134 -14.88 0.55 1.78
CA PRO A 134 -13.60 1.15 1.46
C PRO A 134 -12.49 0.12 1.55
N ILE A 135 -11.48 0.26 0.69
CA ILE A 135 -10.29 -0.60 0.75
C ILE A 135 -9.64 -0.36 2.11
N LEU A 136 -9.70 -1.34 3.02
CA LEU A 136 -9.10 -1.19 4.34
C LEU A 136 -7.76 -1.91 4.40
N VAL A 137 -6.70 -1.15 4.68
CA VAL A 137 -5.34 -1.63 4.90
C VAL A 137 -5.05 -1.60 6.39
N ALA A 138 -4.61 -2.74 6.95
CA ALA A 138 -4.20 -2.85 8.33
C ALA A 138 -2.73 -3.23 8.46
N ASP A 139 -1.99 -2.43 9.23
CA ASP A 139 -0.70 -2.80 9.80
C ASP A 139 -0.94 -3.63 11.06
N MET A 140 -0.61 -4.92 11.00
CA MET A 140 -0.69 -5.85 12.14
C MET A 140 0.69 -6.40 12.49
N PHE A 141 1.75 -5.66 12.20
CA PHE A 141 3.13 -6.13 12.32
C PHE A 141 3.51 -6.61 13.72
N SER A 142 2.81 -6.13 14.75
CA SER A 142 3.07 -6.37 16.17
C SER A 142 2.01 -7.15 16.91
N ASN A 143 0.86 -7.46 16.29
CA ASN A 143 -0.22 -8.18 16.96
C ASN A 143 -0.90 -9.23 16.06
N ILE A 144 -0.39 -9.48 14.85
CA ILE A 144 -0.83 -10.62 14.04
C ILE A 144 -0.71 -11.92 14.86
N LEU A 145 -1.73 -12.78 14.79
CA LEU A 145 -1.85 -14.03 15.55
C LEU A 145 -1.94 -13.90 17.09
N SER A 146 -1.97 -12.69 17.67
CA SER A 146 -2.19 -12.52 19.12
C SER A 146 -3.63 -12.84 19.53
N ARG A 147 -4.58 -12.65 18.60
CA ARG A 147 -6.02 -12.87 18.76
C ARG A 147 -6.68 -13.25 17.44
N LYS A 148 -7.93 -13.73 17.51
CA LYS A 148 -8.76 -13.93 16.31
C LYS A 148 -9.19 -12.57 15.75
N ILE A 149 -9.01 -12.37 14.45
CA ILE A 149 -9.37 -11.14 13.74
C ILE A 149 -10.40 -11.43 12.63
N PRO A 150 -11.33 -10.51 12.33
CA PRO A 150 -12.31 -10.68 11.26
C PRO A 150 -11.67 -10.36 9.89
N VAL A 151 -10.80 -11.25 9.39
CA VAL A 151 -10.02 -11.05 8.13
C VAL A 151 -10.88 -10.55 6.96
N LYS A 152 -12.13 -11.03 6.85
CA LYS A 152 -13.09 -10.62 5.81
C LYS A 152 -13.36 -9.11 5.75
N ASN A 153 -13.18 -8.39 6.85
CA ASN A 153 -13.40 -6.94 6.92
C ASN A 153 -12.23 -6.14 6.34
N PHE A 154 -11.03 -6.75 6.25
CA PHE A 154 -9.84 -6.10 5.71
C PHE A 154 -9.65 -6.42 4.24
N THR A 155 -9.14 -5.47 3.46
CA THR A 155 -8.76 -5.68 2.07
C THR A 155 -7.29 -6.06 1.95
N VAL A 156 -6.43 -5.45 2.76
CA VAL A 156 -5.02 -5.81 2.89
C VAL A 156 -4.65 -5.86 4.37
N ILE A 157 -3.91 -6.88 4.77
CA ILE A 157 -3.25 -6.96 6.07
C ILE A 157 -1.78 -7.22 5.81
N PHE A 158 -0.88 -6.37 6.30
CA PHE A 158 0.54 -6.63 6.26
C PHE A 158 1.10 -6.82 7.66
N PHE A 159 2.08 -7.70 7.80
CA PHE A 159 2.68 -8.03 9.07
C PHE A 159 4.09 -8.59 8.92
N GLY A 160 4.89 -8.49 9.98
CA GLY A 160 6.24 -9.02 10.04
C GLY A 160 6.29 -10.26 10.92
N ALA A 161 7.13 -11.22 10.54
CA ALA A 161 7.37 -12.42 11.34
C ALA A 161 8.06 -12.08 12.68
N GLN A 162 8.97 -11.10 12.70
CA GLN A 162 9.92 -10.88 13.80
C GLN A 162 9.31 -10.51 15.16
N LYS A 163 8.07 -10.01 15.21
CA LYS A 163 7.48 -9.61 16.49
C LYS A 163 6.76 -10.79 17.13
N ASN A 164 5.86 -11.43 16.39
CA ASN A 164 4.92 -12.39 16.97
C ASN A 164 5.12 -13.83 16.54
N PHE A 165 5.70 -14.07 15.36
CA PHE A 165 5.92 -15.44 14.89
C PHE A 165 7.07 -15.53 13.89
N GLY A 166 8.21 -16.02 14.37
CA GLY A 166 9.37 -16.34 13.52
C GLY A 166 10.51 -15.32 13.63
N ILE A 167 11.38 -15.36 12.62
CA ILE A 167 12.65 -14.62 12.60
C ILE A 167 12.52 -13.34 11.75
N PRO A 168 13.35 -12.31 12.01
CA PRO A 168 13.44 -11.14 11.14
C PRO A 168 13.82 -11.50 9.71
N GLY A 169 13.30 -10.72 8.77
CA GLY A 169 13.54 -10.87 7.33
C GLY A 169 12.33 -11.36 6.52
N ILE A 170 11.20 -11.70 7.18
CA ILE A 170 9.98 -12.14 6.50
C ILE A 170 8.84 -11.15 6.78
N THR A 171 8.24 -10.63 5.71
CA THR A 171 7.00 -9.83 5.75
C THR A 171 5.92 -10.61 5.01
N GLY A 172 4.79 -10.83 5.66
CA GLY A 172 3.61 -11.45 5.05
C GLY A 172 2.57 -10.39 4.69
N VAL A 173 1.83 -10.65 3.63
CA VAL A 173 0.70 -9.82 3.21
C VAL A 173 -0.49 -10.73 2.87
N ILE A 174 -1.64 -10.46 3.47
CA ILE A 174 -2.93 -11.06 3.13
C ILE A 174 -3.70 -10.03 2.30
N ILE A 175 -4.09 -10.38 1.08
CA ILE A 175 -4.76 -9.48 0.14
C ILE A 175 -6.07 -10.11 -0.32
N LYS A 176 -7.16 -9.36 -0.33
CA LYS A 176 -8.41 -9.78 -0.98
C LYS A 176 -8.18 -9.97 -2.48
N LYS A 177 -8.52 -11.14 -2.99
CA LYS A 177 -8.35 -11.50 -4.40
C LYS A 177 -9.02 -10.53 -5.38
N SER A 178 -10.10 -9.87 -4.97
CA SER A 178 -10.78 -8.85 -5.79
C SER A 178 -9.96 -7.60 -6.07
N LEU A 179 -8.91 -7.32 -5.28
CA LEU A 179 -7.98 -6.21 -5.52
C LEU A 179 -6.90 -6.56 -6.55
N LEU A 180 -6.66 -7.86 -6.76
CA LEU A 180 -5.70 -8.30 -7.76
C LEU A 180 -6.35 -8.15 -9.13
N ALA A 181 -5.65 -7.48 -10.05
CA ALA A 181 -6.09 -7.39 -11.43
C ALA A 181 -6.41 -8.80 -11.97
N PRO A 182 -7.41 -8.95 -12.86
CA PRO A 182 -7.56 -10.20 -13.61
C PRO A 182 -6.19 -10.50 -14.21
N ILE A 183 -5.68 -11.71 -13.96
CA ILE A 183 -4.35 -12.16 -14.36
C ILE A 183 -4.15 -11.73 -15.81
N THR A 184 -3.43 -10.63 -16.03
CA THR A 184 -3.04 -10.24 -17.38
C THR A 184 -2.04 -11.31 -17.76
N SER A 185 -2.37 -12.12 -18.76
CA SER A 185 -1.41 -13.05 -19.33
C SER A 185 -0.11 -12.31 -19.55
N GLN A 186 0.99 -12.83 -19.01
CA GLN A 186 2.32 -12.29 -19.27
C GLN A 186 2.44 -12.07 -20.78
N PRO A 187 2.85 -10.89 -21.25
CA PRO A 187 3.05 -10.65 -22.67
C PRO A 187 4.01 -11.70 -23.22
N ASP A 188 3.78 -12.15 -24.46
CA ASP A 188 4.56 -13.21 -25.08
C ASP A 188 6.07 -12.91 -24.96
N ILE A 189 6.85 -13.92 -24.56
CA ILE A 189 8.31 -13.83 -24.48
C ILE A 189 8.90 -13.37 -25.80
N ALA A 190 8.30 -13.75 -26.94
CA ALA A 190 8.72 -13.27 -28.26
C ALA A 190 8.54 -11.75 -28.40
N LEU A 191 7.45 -11.19 -27.86
CA LEU A 191 7.18 -9.76 -27.85
C LEU A 191 8.15 -9.01 -26.91
N LEU A 192 8.38 -9.54 -25.70
CA LEU A 192 9.33 -8.95 -24.74
C LEU A 192 10.76 -8.89 -25.31
N ARG A 193 11.19 -9.96 -26.00
CA ARG A 193 12.49 -10.00 -26.70
C ARG A 193 12.56 -8.97 -27.83
N LYS A 194 11.49 -8.83 -28.61
CA LYS A 194 11.43 -7.87 -29.72
C LYS A 194 11.51 -6.42 -29.21
N LEU A 195 10.98 -6.15 -28.02
CA LEU A 195 10.99 -4.84 -27.38
C LEU A 195 12.22 -4.60 -26.47
N SER A 196 13.16 -5.55 -26.41
CA SER A 196 14.34 -5.49 -25.52
C SER A 196 13.98 -5.25 -24.03
N LEU A 197 12.80 -5.70 -23.61
CA LEU A 197 12.35 -5.56 -22.22
C LEU A 197 12.90 -6.70 -21.35
N PRO A 198 13.14 -6.46 -20.04
CA PRO A 198 13.58 -7.50 -19.12
C PRO A 198 12.59 -8.67 -19.10
N ILE A 199 13.09 -9.89 -19.32
CA ILE A 199 12.30 -11.10 -19.16
C ILE A 199 12.35 -11.49 -17.68
N PRO A 200 11.22 -11.53 -16.97
CA PRO A 200 11.22 -11.92 -15.57
C PRO A 200 11.72 -13.37 -15.43
N SER A 201 12.43 -13.64 -14.34
CA SER A 201 12.91 -14.99 -14.05
C SER A 201 11.75 -15.98 -13.94
N THR A 202 11.99 -17.25 -14.30
CA THR A 202 10.95 -18.29 -14.35
C THR A 202 10.23 -18.49 -13.02
N ILE A 203 10.87 -18.15 -11.89
CA ILE A 203 10.25 -18.21 -10.56
C ILE A 203 9.09 -17.22 -10.38
N LEU A 204 9.03 -16.16 -11.20
CA LEU A 204 7.95 -15.17 -11.23
C LEU A 204 6.92 -15.48 -12.34
N GLN A 205 7.10 -16.55 -13.11
CA GLN A 205 6.25 -16.96 -14.24
C GLN A 205 5.30 -18.08 -13.82
N ASN A 206 4.23 -17.70 -13.12
CA ASN A 206 3.23 -18.62 -12.56
C ASN A 206 2.57 -19.52 -13.62
N ASP A 207 2.45 -19.07 -14.87
CA ASP A 207 1.87 -19.82 -15.98
C ASP A 207 2.77 -20.98 -16.44
N ILE A 208 4.09 -20.78 -16.48
CA ILE A 208 5.06 -21.85 -16.78
C ILE A 208 5.08 -22.89 -15.66
N ILE A 209 5.01 -22.44 -14.41
CA ILE A 209 5.02 -23.34 -13.24
C ILE A 209 3.70 -24.13 -13.16
N ALA A 210 2.57 -23.51 -13.52
CA ALA A 210 1.27 -24.16 -13.66
C ALA A 210 1.24 -25.21 -14.77
N LYS A 211 1.75 -24.88 -15.97
CA LYS A 211 1.82 -25.80 -17.11
C LYS A 211 2.72 -27.02 -16.82
N ASN A 212 3.78 -26.84 -16.04
CA ASN A 212 4.73 -27.90 -15.70
C ASN A 212 4.38 -28.66 -14.41
N SER A 213 3.12 -28.58 -13.94
CA SER A 213 2.64 -29.29 -12.74
C SER A 213 3.51 -29.08 -11.50
N SER A 214 4.25 -27.97 -11.43
CA SER A 214 5.21 -27.67 -10.37
C SER A 214 4.62 -26.70 -9.33
N LEU A 215 3.28 -26.57 -9.33
CA LEU A 215 2.52 -25.79 -8.36
C LEU A 215 2.61 -26.33 -6.93
N SER A 216 3.09 -27.55 -6.71
CA SER A 216 3.30 -28.10 -5.36
C SER A 216 4.43 -27.42 -4.60
N ASN A 217 5.38 -26.78 -5.31
CA ASN A 217 6.48 -26.00 -4.73
C ASN A 217 6.15 -24.51 -4.58
N ILE A 218 4.97 -24.09 -5.03
CA ILE A 218 4.41 -22.75 -4.79
C ILE A 218 3.33 -22.89 -3.71
N PRO A 219 3.27 -22.01 -2.70
CA PRO A 219 2.16 -22.02 -1.75
C PRO A 219 0.83 -21.94 -2.51
N GLN A 220 0.05 -23.03 -2.51
CA GLN A 220 -1.21 -23.15 -3.29
C GLN A 220 -2.38 -22.34 -2.70
N HIS A 221 -2.11 -21.49 -1.72
CA HIS A 221 -3.12 -20.75 -0.97
C HIS A 221 -2.72 -19.28 -0.89
N LEU A 222 -2.94 -18.56 -1.99
CA LEU A 222 -3.17 -17.12 -2.06
C LEU A 222 -4.32 -16.86 -3.05
#